data_AF-A0A2V5VHM6-F1
#
_entry.id   AF-A0A2V5VHM6-F1
#
_cell.length_a   1.000
_cell.length_b   1.000
_cell.length_c   1.000
_cell.angle_alpha   90.00
_cell.angle_beta   90.00
_cell.angle_gamma   90.00
#
_symmetry.space_group_name_H-M   'P 1'
#
loop_
_entity.id
_entity.type
_entity.pdbx_description
1 polymer ?
#
loop_
_entity_poly.entity_id
_entity_poly.type
_entity_poly.pdbx_seq_one_letter_code
_entity_poly.pdbx_strand_id
1 'polypeptide(L)'
;MPLIYITGVSGSGKSAVRVELVKRGYKAFDTDEDRIAAFYNNETGGIVDKPKNAQDRSPEWYAHHTWKMSRQGVERLALQGKDNPVFLCGGASNDEEVCDLFSRIVALIVDKETLKKRITTRTTNRFGKQPHEYASILEEQKRAEAYYQRMNAMLVDATQAIEAVVDEIVEKVLK
;
A
#
# COMPACT_ATOMS: atom_id res chain seq x y z
N MET A 1 0.11 14.63 16.49
CA MET A 1 -0.08 13.17 16.59
C MET A 1 0.33 12.49 15.30
N PRO A 2 0.62 11.17 15.32
CA PRO A 2 1.39 10.54 14.26
C PRO A 2 0.64 10.23 12.96
N LEU A 3 1.35 10.30 11.83
CA LEU A 3 0.98 9.64 10.58
C LEU A 3 1.44 8.17 10.63
N ILE A 4 0.52 7.24 10.44
CA ILE A 4 0.73 5.80 10.51
C ILE A 4 0.61 5.24 9.09
N TYR A 5 1.58 4.46 8.66
CA TYR A 5 1.58 3.86 7.33
C TYR A 5 1.17 2.39 7.38
N ILE A 6 0.12 2.02 6.65
CA ILE A 6 -0.35 0.65 6.49
C ILE A 6 0.00 0.17 5.09
N THR A 7 1.00 -0.72 5.00
CA THR A 7 1.58 -1.19 3.73
C THR A 7 1.52 -2.71 3.60
N GLY A 8 2.09 -3.25 2.53
CA GLY A 8 2.07 -4.67 2.18
C GLY A 8 1.97 -4.86 0.67
N VAL A 9 2.17 -6.08 0.19
CA VAL A 9 2.11 -6.41 -1.24
C VAL A 9 0.72 -6.17 -1.84
N SER A 10 0.61 -5.96 -3.16
CA SER A 10 -0.70 -5.83 -3.82
C SER A 10 -1.57 -7.07 -3.58
N GLY A 11 -2.74 -6.88 -2.95
CA GLY A 11 -3.64 -7.99 -2.56
C GLY A 11 -3.61 -8.33 -1.07
N SER A 12 -2.73 -7.70 -0.28
CA SER A 12 -2.63 -7.93 1.18
C SER A 12 -3.83 -7.43 1.99
N GLY A 13 -4.62 -6.49 1.46
CA GLY A 13 -5.84 -5.99 2.13
C GLY A 13 -5.82 -4.51 2.56
N LYS A 14 -4.80 -3.73 2.18
CA LYS A 14 -4.65 -2.31 2.55
C LYS A 14 -5.91 -1.47 2.35
N SER A 15 -6.54 -1.53 1.18
CA SER A 15 -7.77 -0.76 0.93
C SER A 15 -8.96 -1.26 1.76
N ALA A 16 -9.03 -2.57 2.07
CA ALA A 16 -10.05 -3.09 2.99
C ALA A 16 -9.81 -2.60 4.43
N VAL A 17 -8.55 -2.53 4.87
CA VAL A 17 -8.17 -1.94 6.15
C VAL A 17 -8.56 -0.47 6.20
N ARG A 18 -8.32 0.30 5.14
CA ARG A 18 -8.75 1.69 5.04
C ARG A 18 -10.28 1.83 5.21
N VAL A 19 -11.07 1.01 4.52
CA VAL A 19 -12.54 1.05 4.64
C VAL A 19 -12.98 0.76 6.07
N GLU A 20 -12.43 -0.28 6.71
CA GLU A 20 -12.81 -0.65 8.08
C GLU A 20 -12.33 0.39 9.11
N LEU A 21 -11.14 1.00 8.93
CA LEU A 21 -10.68 2.12 9.75
C LEU A 21 -11.64 3.32 9.67
N VAL A 22 -12.06 3.71 8.45
CA VAL A 22 -13.04 4.80 8.26
C VAL A 22 -14.37 4.46 8.91
N LYS A 23 -14.86 3.22 8.76
CA LYS A 23 -16.09 2.75 9.39
C LYS A 23 -16.05 2.84 10.92
N ARG A 24 -14.85 2.71 11.52
CA ARG A 24 -14.61 2.85 12.96
C ARG A 24 -14.35 4.30 13.41
N GLY A 25 -14.44 5.28 12.51
CA GLY A 25 -14.25 6.69 12.82
C GLY A 25 -12.81 7.20 12.76
N TYR A 26 -11.86 6.36 12.31
CA TYR A 26 -10.49 6.81 12.10
C TYR A 26 -10.34 7.57 10.79
N LYS A 27 -9.39 8.52 10.78
CA LYS A 27 -9.01 9.24 9.58
C LYS A 27 -8.02 8.41 8.77
N ALA A 28 -8.47 7.83 7.66
CA ALA A 28 -7.65 6.97 6.81
C ALA A 28 -7.74 7.34 5.32
N PHE A 29 -6.59 7.42 4.68
CA PHE A 29 -6.40 7.76 3.26
C PHE A 29 -5.83 6.56 2.49
N ASP A 30 -6.09 6.49 1.19
CA ASP A 30 -5.55 5.49 0.27
C ASP A 30 -4.56 6.15 -0.70
N THR A 31 -3.40 5.52 -0.94
CA THR A 31 -2.38 6.12 -1.82
C THR A 31 -2.85 6.30 -3.26
N ASP A 32 -3.71 5.40 -3.75
CA ASP A 32 -4.25 5.45 -5.12
C ASP A 32 -5.44 6.41 -5.18
N GLU A 33 -6.46 6.21 -4.33
CA GLU A 33 -7.73 6.96 -4.43
C GLU A 33 -7.59 8.43 -4.01
N ASP A 34 -6.78 8.71 -2.98
CA ASP A 34 -6.54 10.08 -2.49
C ASP A 34 -5.36 10.76 -3.22
N ARG A 35 -4.88 10.16 -4.32
CA ARG A 35 -3.84 10.69 -5.24
C ARG A 35 -2.54 11.10 -4.54
N ILE A 36 -2.14 10.32 -3.54
CA ILE A 36 -0.85 10.50 -2.85
C ILE A 36 0.28 9.85 -3.67
N ALA A 37 -0.03 8.78 -4.39
CA ALA A 37 0.86 8.13 -5.33
C ALA A 37 0.38 8.29 -6.78
N ALA A 38 1.34 8.26 -7.69
CA ALA A 38 1.10 8.33 -9.13
C ALA A 38 2.18 7.55 -9.88
N PHE A 39 1.94 7.28 -11.17
CA PHE A 39 3.01 6.81 -12.05
C PHE A 39 3.85 7.98 -12.51
N TYR A 40 5.16 7.80 -12.46
CA TYR A 40 6.15 8.74 -12.99
C TYR A 40 6.87 8.08 -14.15
N ASN A 41 7.07 8.82 -15.23
CA ASN A 41 8.00 8.42 -16.28
C ASN A 41 9.43 8.54 -15.75
N ASN A 42 10.20 7.47 -15.88
CA ASN A 42 11.52 7.35 -15.24
C ASN A 42 12.58 8.25 -15.90
N GLU A 43 12.39 8.64 -17.16
CA GLU A 43 13.32 9.48 -17.90
C GLU A 43 13.06 10.97 -17.66
N THR A 44 11.79 11.36 -17.68
CA THR A 44 11.39 12.78 -17.59
C THR A 44 11.07 13.22 -16.17
N GLY A 45 10.77 12.28 -15.27
CA GLY A 45 10.25 12.57 -13.93
C GLY A 45 8.81 13.12 -13.94
N GLY A 46 8.14 13.17 -15.09
CA GLY A 46 6.77 13.65 -15.22
C GLY A 46 5.74 12.63 -14.74
N ILE A 47 4.62 13.10 -14.18
CA ILE A 47 3.48 12.25 -13.83
C ILE A 47 2.77 11.80 -15.11
N VAL A 48 2.40 10.53 -15.18
CA VAL A 48 1.62 9.94 -16.27
C VAL A 48 0.36 9.24 -15.75
N ASP A 49 -0.63 9.11 -16.62
CA ASP A 49 -1.86 8.39 -16.31
C ASP A 49 -1.61 6.87 -16.18
N LYS A 50 -2.34 6.26 -15.24
CA LYS A 50 -2.35 4.80 -15.07
C LYS A 50 -2.94 4.12 -16.31
N PRO A 51 -2.32 3.05 -16.84
CA PRO A 51 -2.83 2.39 -18.03
C PRO A 51 -4.17 1.71 -17.75
N LYS A 52 -5.18 2.06 -18.56
CA LYS A 52 -6.56 1.62 -18.36
C LYS A 52 -6.75 0.17 -18.80
N ASN A 53 -6.16 -0.20 -19.94
CA ASN A 53 -6.38 -1.49 -20.55
C ASN A 53 -5.26 -2.48 -20.26
N ALA A 54 -5.59 -3.76 -20.43
CA ALA A 54 -4.67 -4.83 -20.12
C ALA A 54 -3.48 -4.89 -21.07
N GLN A 55 -3.64 -4.45 -22.32
CA GLN A 55 -2.55 -4.35 -23.30
C GLN A 55 -1.54 -3.23 -22.97
N ASP A 56 -1.99 -2.15 -22.34
CA ASP A 56 -1.17 -0.98 -22.03
C ASP A 56 -0.33 -1.21 -20.75
N ARG A 57 -0.70 -2.20 -19.93
CA ARG A 57 0.06 -2.67 -18.76
C ARG A 57 1.04 -3.74 -19.20
N SER A 58 1.99 -3.39 -20.05
CA SER A 58 3.04 -4.29 -20.53
C SER A 58 4.27 -4.25 -19.63
N PRO A 59 5.12 -5.30 -19.63
CA PRO A 59 6.41 -5.25 -18.95
C PRO A 59 7.29 -4.07 -19.39
N GLU A 60 7.26 -3.72 -20.68
CA GLU A 60 7.97 -2.56 -21.22
C GLU A 60 7.45 -1.26 -20.62
N TRP A 61 6.12 -1.09 -20.51
CA TRP A 61 5.56 0.10 -19.87
C TRP A 61 6.02 0.23 -18.41
N TYR A 62 6.01 -0.87 -17.65
CA TYR A 62 6.50 -0.89 -16.26
C TYR A 62 8.02 -0.66 -16.12
N ALA A 63 8.80 -0.94 -17.17
CA ALA A 63 10.24 -0.65 -17.18
C ALA A 63 10.52 0.86 -17.24
N HIS A 64 9.65 1.62 -17.91
CA HIS A 64 9.80 3.08 -18.07
C HIS A 64 8.94 3.90 -17.09
N HIS A 65 8.07 3.27 -16.31
CA HIS A 65 7.17 3.98 -15.39
C HIS A 65 7.10 3.34 -14.01
N THR A 66 7.33 4.14 -12.98
CA THR A 66 7.34 3.67 -11.59
C THR A 66 6.23 4.32 -10.77
N TRP A 67 5.51 3.51 -10.00
CA TRP A 67 4.51 3.97 -9.04
C TRP A 67 5.21 4.51 -7.79
N LYS A 68 5.09 5.82 -7.55
CA LYS A 68 5.78 6.50 -6.44
C LYS A 68 4.82 7.36 -5.64
N MET A 69 5.02 7.39 -4.33
CA MET A 69 4.40 8.37 -3.44
C MET A 69 5.03 9.74 -3.63
N SER A 70 4.20 10.77 -3.63
CA SER A 70 4.63 12.16 -3.52
C SER A 70 4.99 12.46 -2.06
N ARG A 71 6.28 12.74 -1.80
CA ARG A 71 6.74 13.17 -0.47
C ARG A 71 5.93 14.36 0.06
N GLN A 72 5.74 15.39 -0.76
CA GLN A 72 4.91 16.55 -0.40
C GLN A 72 3.46 16.16 -0.08
N GLY A 73 2.90 15.19 -0.79
CA GLY A 73 1.58 14.63 -0.49
C GLY A 73 1.53 14.00 0.91
N VAL A 74 2.53 13.20 1.26
CA VAL A 74 2.67 12.58 2.59
C VAL A 74 2.87 13.62 3.69
N GLU A 75 3.72 14.63 3.46
CA GLU A 75 3.92 15.75 4.40
C GLU A 75 2.61 16.50 4.69
N ARG A 76 1.80 16.77 3.66
CA ARG A 76 0.48 17.39 3.84
C ARG A 76 -0.46 16.53 4.68
N LEU A 77 -0.40 15.21 4.56
CA LEU A 77 -1.18 14.30 5.41
C LEU A 77 -0.67 14.31 6.86
N ALA A 78 0.64 14.34 7.06
CA ALA A 78 1.24 14.39 8.40
C ALA A 78 0.76 15.64 9.18
N LEU A 79 0.61 16.78 8.50
CA LEU A 79 0.06 18.00 9.10
C LEU A 79 -1.39 17.88 9.57
N GLN A 80 -2.16 16.93 9.04
CA GLN A 80 -3.56 16.71 9.44
C GLN A 80 -3.70 15.88 10.72
N GLY A 81 -2.62 15.27 11.20
CA GLY A 81 -2.62 14.42 12.38
C GLY A 81 -2.41 15.18 13.69
N LYS A 82 -2.77 16.46 13.82
CA LYS A 82 -2.46 17.21 15.06
C LYS A 82 -3.13 16.62 16.30
N ASP A 83 -4.43 16.35 16.23
CA ASP A 83 -5.25 15.94 17.40
C ASP A 83 -5.71 14.48 17.36
N ASN A 84 -5.57 13.80 16.21
CA ASN A 84 -5.98 12.40 16.01
C ASN A 84 -4.98 11.68 15.09
N PRO A 85 -4.76 10.36 15.27
CA PRO A 85 -3.93 9.57 14.36
C PRO A 85 -4.51 9.59 12.94
N VAL A 86 -3.61 9.72 11.96
CA VAL A 86 -3.97 9.62 10.54
C VAL A 86 -3.33 8.37 9.97
N PHE A 87 -4.10 7.59 9.23
CA PHE A 87 -3.63 6.38 8.55
C PHE A 87 -3.47 6.67 7.06
N LEU A 88 -2.35 6.24 6.48
CA LEU A 88 -2.16 6.16 5.04
C LEU A 88 -2.05 4.68 4.66
N CYS A 89 -2.99 4.19 3.89
CA CYS A 89 -3.05 2.81 3.43
C CYS A 89 -2.59 2.73 1.98
N GLY A 90 -1.54 1.97 1.69
CA GLY A 90 -1.02 1.91 0.32
C GLY A 90 0.37 1.34 0.21
N GLY A 91 0.97 1.47 -0.96
CA GLY A 91 2.28 0.90 -1.31
C GLY A 91 2.83 1.59 -2.54
N ALA A 92 4.12 1.89 -2.54
CA ALA A 92 4.84 2.41 -3.69
C ALA A 92 6.27 1.90 -3.76
N SER A 93 6.91 2.07 -4.90
CA SER A 93 8.28 1.59 -5.09
C SER A 93 9.31 2.41 -4.32
N ASN A 94 8.94 3.59 -3.83
CA ASN A 94 9.82 4.52 -3.12
C ASN A 94 9.43 4.72 -1.64
N ASP A 95 8.79 3.73 -1.02
CA ASP A 95 8.31 3.83 0.37
C ASP A 95 9.43 4.17 1.35
N GLU A 96 10.65 3.68 1.10
CA GLU A 96 11.85 4.00 1.90
C GLU A 96 12.23 5.50 1.83
N GLU A 97 11.92 6.21 0.74
CA GLU A 97 12.25 7.64 0.59
C GLU A 97 11.32 8.55 1.42
N VAL A 98 10.19 8.02 1.89
CA VAL A 98 9.19 8.75 2.67
C VAL A 98 8.96 8.14 4.05
N CYS A 99 9.72 7.09 4.40
CA CYS A 99 9.49 6.33 5.62
C CYS A 99 9.72 7.16 6.89
N ASP A 100 10.59 8.16 6.81
CA ASP A 100 10.92 9.10 7.90
C ASP A 100 9.74 10.01 8.29
N LEU A 101 8.73 10.15 7.42
CA LEU A 101 7.51 10.92 7.69
C LEU A 101 6.47 10.15 8.51
N PHE A 102 6.65 8.83 8.66
CA PHE A 102 5.74 7.98 9.40
C PHE A 102 6.30 7.70 10.80
N SER A 103 5.46 7.83 11.82
CA SER A 103 5.89 7.47 13.18
C SER A 103 5.92 5.96 13.41
N ARG A 104 5.08 5.24 12.64
CA ARG A 104 4.83 3.80 12.73
C ARG A 104 4.52 3.30 11.34
N ILE A 105 5.07 2.15 11.01
CA ILE A 105 4.81 1.43 9.77
C ILE A 105 4.27 0.06 10.17
N VAL A 106 3.14 -0.32 9.57
CA VAL A 106 2.53 -1.63 9.76
C VAL A 106 2.46 -2.32 8.40
N ALA A 107 3.02 -3.51 8.31
CA ALA A 107 3.04 -4.28 7.08
C ALA A 107 2.10 -5.48 7.17
N LEU A 108 1.14 -5.53 6.25
CA LEU A 108 0.21 -6.64 6.07
C LEU A 108 0.93 -7.79 5.35
N ILE A 109 1.15 -8.89 6.08
CA ILE A 109 1.71 -10.12 5.54
C ILE A 109 0.57 -11.09 5.24
N VAL A 110 0.66 -11.76 4.09
CA VAL A 110 -0.38 -12.69 3.63
C VAL A 110 0.27 -13.88 2.94
N ASP A 111 -0.31 -15.06 3.17
CA ASP A 111 0.14 -16.27 2.50
C ASP A 111 -0.18 -16.23 0.99
N LYS A 112 0.54 -17.05 0.24
CA LYS A 112 0.43 -17.13 -1.22
C LYS A 112 -0.96 -17.57 -1.70
N GLU A 113 -1.62 -18.48 -1.01
CA GLU A 113 -2.92 -19.03 -1.42
C GLU A 113 -4.03 -17.99 -1.26
N THR A 114 -4.05 -17.31 -0.11
CA THR A 114 -4.95 -16.19 0.17
C THR A 114 -4.70 -15.04 -0.80
N LEU A 115 -3.43 -14.70 -1.05
CA LEU A 115 -3.07 -13.66 -2.02
C LEU A 115 -3.58 -13.98 -3.43
N LYS A 116 -3.35 -15.22 -3.90
CA LYS A 116 -3.84 -15.69 -5.20
C LYS A 116 -5.34 -15.54 -5.30
N LYS A 117 -6.09 -16.05 -4.31
CA LYS A 117 -7.55 -15.98 -4.26
C LYS A 117 -8.03 -14.53 -4.33
N ARG A 118 -7.47 -13.64 -3.51
CA ARG A 118 -7.85 -12.20 -3.49
C ARG A 118 -7.57 -11.51 -4.83
N ILE A 119 -6.41 -11.77 -5.43
CA ILE A 119 -6.06 -11.15 -6.72
C ILE A 119 -6.96 -11.66 -7.83
N THR A 120 -7.29 -12.95 -7.89
CA THR A 120 -8.12 -13.50 -8.97
C THR A 120 -9.59 -13.12 -8.84
N THR A 121 -10.11 -12.91 -7.63
CA THR A 121 -11.54 -12.58 -7.42
C THR A 121 -11.84 -11.09 -7.32
N ARG A 122 -10.87 -10.23 -6.96
CA ARG A 122 -11.12 -8.78 -6.82
C ARG A 122 -11.63 -8.14 -8.12
N THR A 123 -12.54 -7.18 -7.98
CA THR A 123 -13.12 -6.38 -9.07
C THR A 123 -12.67 -4.91 -9.04
N THR A 124 -12.14 -4.45 -7.91
CA THR A 124 -11.80 -3.05 -7.67
C THR A 124 -10.46 -2.60 -8.27
N ASN A 125 -9.51 -3.53 -8.47
CA ASN A 125 -8.20 -3.22 -9.03
C ASN A 125 -7.78 -4.27 -10.07
N ARG A 126 -7.44 -3.80 -11.28
CA ARG A 126 -7.11 -4.64 -12.45
C ARG A 126 -5.66 -5.14 -12.47
N PHE A 127 -4.75 -4.56 -11.68
CA PHE A 127 -3.35 -5.00 -11.60
C PHE A 127 -3.27 -6.46 -11.09
N GLY A 128 -2.20 -7.18 -11.38
CA GLY A 128 -2.01 -8.57 -10.92
C GLY A 128 -2.89 -9.61 -11.62
N LYS A 129 -3.70 -9.21 -12.62
CA LYS A 129 -4.51 -10.14 -13.41
C LYS A 129 -3.74 -10.69 -14.61
N GLN A 130 -2.73 -9.95 -15.09
CA GLN A 130 -1.81 -10.44 -16.11
C GLN A 130 -0.77 -11.39 -15.50
N PRO A 131 -0.28 -12.40 -16.25
CA PRO A 131 0.72 -13.34 -15.74
C PRO A 131 2.00 -12.67 -15.21
N HIS A 132 2.51 -11.64 -15.91
CA HIS A 132 3.73 -10.93 -15.50
C HIS A 132 3.51 -10.06 -14.26
N GLU A 133 2.35 -9.38 -14.15
CA GLU A 133 1.99 -8.61 -12.95
C GLU A 133 1.87 -9.55 -11.74
N TYR A 134 1.20 -10.69 -11.91
CA TYR A 134 1.04 -11.67 -10.84
C TYR A 134 2.38 -12.27 -10.42
N ALA A 135 3.28 -12.56 -11.37
CA ALA A 135 4.63 -13.01 -11.07
C ALA A 135 5.42 -11.96 -10.26
N SER A 136 5.33 -10.67 -10.61
CA SER A 136 5.94 -9.58 -9.83
C SER A 136 5.43 -9.56 -8.39
N ILE A 137 4.11 -9.67 -8.21
CA ILE A 137 3.49 -9.69 -6.88
C ILE A 137 3.98 -10.89 -6.05
N LEU A 138 4.14 -12.06 -6.67
CA LEU A 138 4.68 -13.24 -5.96
C LEU A 138 6.14 -13.06 -5.57
N GLU A 139 6.95 -12.41 -6.41
CA GLU A 139 8.33 -12.10 -6.07
C GLU A 139 8.44 -11.07 -4.94
N GLU A 140 7.58 -10.06 -4.94
CA GLU A 140 7.44 -9.13 -3.81
C GLU A 140 7.01 -9.88 -2.54
N GLN A 141 6.01 -10.77 -2.62
CA GLN A 141 5.50 -11.49 -1.46
C GLN A 141 6.57 -12.37 -0.79
N LYS A 142 7.39 -13.06 -1.58
CA LYS A 142 8.50 -13.88 -1.06
C LYS A 142 9.51 -13.08 -0.23
N ARG A 143 9.68 -11.79 -0.54
CA ARG A 143 10.68 -10.90 0.07
C ARG A 143 10.06 -9.95 1.09
N ALA A 144 8.72 -9.93 1.20
CA ALA A 144 7.96 -8.92 1.92
C ALA A 144 8.36 -8.84 3.40
N GLU A 145 8.38 -9.96 4.12
CA GLU A 145 8.72 -9.96 5.54
C GLU A 145 10.11 -9.37 5.80
N ALA A 146 11.13 -9.85 5.09
CA ALA A 146 12.50 -9.36 5.24
C ALA A 146 12.67 -7.90 4.81
N TYR A 147 11.91 -7.44 3.82
CA TYR A 147 11.88 -6.04 3.38
C TYR A 147 11.25 -5.15 4.46
N TYR A 148 10.05 -5.49 4.94
CA TYR A 148 9.34 -4.67 5.92
C TYR A 148 10.00 -4.71 7.31
N GLN A 149 10.68 -5.81 7.67
CA GLN A 149 11.51 -5.86 8.88
C GLN A 149 12.68 -4.85 8.81
N ARG A 150 13.32 -4.68 7.65
CA ARG A 150 14.38 -3.66 7.46
C ARG A 150 13.84 -2.24 7.59
N MET A 151 12.58 -2.01 7.24
CA MET A 151 11.89 -0.74 7.47
C MET A 151 11.38 -0.57 8.92
N ASN A 152 11.74 -1.47 9.84
CA ASN A 152 11.25 -1.50 11.22
C ASN A 152 9.70 -1.52 11.30
N ALA A 153 9.05 -2.18 10.35
CA ALA A 153 7.60 -2.29 10.32
C ALA A 153 7.09 -3.35 11.31
N MET A 154 5.95 -3.05 11.93
CA MET A 154 5.18 -4.01 12.70
C MET A 154 4.46 -4.94 11.72
N LEU A 155 4.80 -6.24 11.73
CA LEU A 155 4.14 -7.21 10.86
C LEU A 155 2.77 -7.58 11.46
N VAL A 156 1.74 -7.66 10.60
CA VAL A 156 0.38 -8.09 10.95
C VAL A 156 -0.05 -9.17 9.97
N ASP A 157 -0.55 -10.29 10.48
CA ASP A 157 -1.10 -11.37 9.66
C ASP A 157 -2.46 -10.95 9.09
N ALA A 158 -2.48 -10.73 7.78
CA ALA A 158 -3.65 -10.28 7.03
C ALA A 158 -4.46 -11.44 6.41
N THR A 159 -4.21 -12.69 6.81
CA THR A 159 -5.06 -13.85 6.46
C THR A 159 -6.35 -13.89 7.27
N GLN A 160 -6.35 -13.25 8.44
CA GLN A 160 -7.46 -13.14 9.38
C GLN A 160 -8.66 -12.35 8.81
N ALA A 161 -9.78 -12.37 9.54
CA ALA A 161 -10.93 -11.51 9.26
C ALA A 161 -10.55 -10.03 9.37
N ILE A 162 -11.15 -9.17 8.54
CA ILE A 162 -10.73 -7.77 8.43
C ILE A 162 -10.87 -7.02 9.75
N GLU A 163 -11.88 -7.35 10.54
CA GLU A 163 -12.11 -6.75 11.85
C GLU A 163 -10.95 -7.05 12.81
N ALA A 164 -10.49 -8.30 12.84
CA ALA A 164 -9.38 -8.73 13.67
C ALA A 164 -8.04 -8.10 13.23
N VAL A 165 -7.82 -7.99 11.92
CA VAL A 165 -6.65 -7.29 11.37
C VAL A 165 -6.63 -5.84 11.84
N VAL A 166 -7.76 -5.14 11.78
CA VAL A 166 -7.84 -3.73 12.19
C VAL A 166 -7.73 -3.57 13.71
N ASP A 167 -8.28 -4.49 14.50
CA ASP A 167 -8.08 -4.52 15.95
C ASP A 167 -6.59 -4.61 16.30
N GLU A 168 -5.87 -5.55 15.69
CA GLU A 168 -4.43 -5.73 15.91
C GLU A 168 -3.61 -4.50 15.50
N ILE A 169 -3.94 -3.89 14.35
CA ILE A 169 -3.27 -2.66 13.88
C ILE A 169 -3.45 -1.54 14.89
N VAL A 170 -4.70 -1.27 15.27
CA VAL A 170 -5.04 -0.18 16.20
C VAL A 170 -4.37 -0.40 17.55
N GLU A 171 -4.38 -1.63 18.06
CA GLU A 171 -3.70 -2.01 19.29
C GLU A 171 -2.20 -1.73 19.24
N LYS A 172 -1.53 -2.06 18.13
CA LYS A 172 -0.08 -1.90 17.96
C LYS A 172 0.38 -0.44 17.83
N VAL A 173 -0.47 0.43 17.29
CA VAL A 173 -0.05 1.80 16.92
C VAL A 173 -0.60 2.90 17.83
N LEU A 174 -1.66 2.61 18.61
CA LEU A 174 -2.27 3.58 19.52
C LEU A 174 -1.95 3.33 21.00
N LYS A 175 -1.35 2.18 21.32
CA LYS A 175 -0.70 1.94 22.63
C LYS A 175 0.70 2.54 22.64
#